data_AF-A0ABD1EP55-F1
#
_entry.id   AF-A0ABD1EP55-F1
#
_cell.length_a   1.000
_cell.length_b   1.000
_cell.length_c   1.000
_cell.angle_alpha   90.00
_cell.angle_beta   90.00
_cell.angle_gamma   90.00
#
_symmetry.space_group_name_H-M   'P 1'
#
loop_
_entity.id
_entity.type
_entity.pdbx_description
1 polymer ?
#
loop_
_entity_poly.entity_id
_entity_poly.type
_entity_poly.pdbx_seq_one_letter_code
_entity_poly.pdbx_strand_id
1 'polypeptide(L)'
;MESQESHKLWGGRFSSETNPKLEKLNSSLHLDRRMYAEDIEGSKAYAVALEEIHLISNSEKEDICQGLDRIRIEWDKNEFITKNGEEDIHTTNERRLKELIGEPATKLHVGRSRNDQVVTDMKLWLKTNLATLKNAIRLLIDTIVTRSLKEIDVIMPGYTHLQRAQPIRWAHYLLSHAWSLKNDYDRLLNNFQLLDVMPLGSGALAGNPFNIDRLKLAENLHFSQITPNSMQAVSDRDFIADFLFWASMVGIHLSRLAEDFIIFSSKEFEFVTIDESFSTGSSLMPQKRNPDSLELIRGIGGGLFGQCCSFMMVLKSLPSTYNKDLQSDKEAMFTTFDKLTSILEVTTGTVKTLKVNSEKCRSALSYEMLATDVAYYLVRKGVPFRTAHHIAGRVVAEAEEKNVNICDLTLEELRSISSYFEVDVGRVWNYENSIEQYQATGGTAKSSVLTQINILKSWLKSQDGEEKACQPN
;
A
#
# COMPACT_ATOMS: atom_id res chain seq x y z
N MET A 1 10.78 52.97 -15.91
CA MET A 1 10.50 51.80 -15.07
C MET A 1 9.60 50.91 -15.89
N GLU A 2 10.20 49.95 -16.60
CA GLU A 2 9.44 48.90 -17.28
C GLU A 2 8.64 48.15 -16.23
N SER A 3 7.33 48.10 -16.42
CA SER A 3 6.43 47.28 -15.62
C SER A 3 6.95 45.84 -15.70
N GLN A 4 7.36 45.27 -14.56
CA GLN A 4 7.51 43.82 -14.45
C GLN A 4 6.12 43.23 -14.75
N GLU A 5 5.94 42.69 -15.96
CA GLU A 5 4.74 41.95 -16.30
C GLU A 5 4.61 40.79 -15.31
N SER A 6 3.61 40.86 -14.42
CA SER A 6 3.27 39.75 -13.56
C SER A 6 2.75 38.63 -14.47
N HIS A 7 3.51 37.54 -14.59
CA HIS A 7 3.17 36.35 -15.39
C HIS A 7 2.02 35.50 -14.81
N LYS A 8 1.15 36.09 -13.98
CA LYS A 8 -0.02 35.39 -13.46
C LYS A 8 -1.04 35.20 -14.56
N LEU A 9 -1.50 33.97 -14.73
CA LEU A 9 -2.58 33.57 -15.66
C LEU A 9 -3.90 34.32 -15.43
N TRP A 10 -4.07 34.83 -14.22
CA TRP A 10 -5.22 35.58 -13.77
C TRP A 10 -4.72 36.93 -13.23
N GLY A 11 -4.92 38.01 -13.98
CA GLY A 11 -4.33 39.31 -13.62
C GLY A 11 -5.05 40.51 -14.22
N GLY A 12 -5.54 40.41 -15.45
CA GLY A 12 -6.15 41.54 -16.18
C GLY A 12 -7.41 42.14 -15.55
N ARG A 13 -8.00 41.50 -14.53
CA ARG A 13 -9.17 42.01 -13.80
C ARG A 13 -8.80 42.81 -12.54
N PHE A 14 -7.61 42.63 -11.98
CA PHE A 14 -7.26 43.17 -10.66
C PHE A 14 -6.48 44.47 -10.78
N SER A 15 -6.91 45.49 -10.03
CA SER A 15 -6.26 46.81 -10.00
C SER A 15 -5.17 46.95 -8.93
N SER A 16 -5.01 45.94 -8.07
CA SER A 16 -4.04 45.92 -6.96
C SER A 16 -3.33 44.58 -6.91
N GLU A 17 -2.09 44.58 -6.43
CA GLU A 17 -1.31 43.37 -6.21
C GLU A 17 -1.95 42.45 -5.16
N THR A 18 -1.69 41.15 -5.27
CA THR A 18 -2.15 40.15 -4.29
C THR A 18 -1.37 40.33 -2.98
N ASN A 19 -2.03 40.14 -1.85
CA ASN A 19 -1.34 40.20 -0.56
C ASN A 19 -0.24 39.11 -0.48
N PRO A 20 1.00 39.43 -0.10
CA PRO A 20 2.10 38.46 -0.06
C PRO A 20 1.84 37.23 0.82
N LYS A 21 1.03 37.37 1.88
CA LYS A 21 0.63 36.24 2.74
C LYS A 21 -0.31 35.28 2.01
N LEU A 22 -1.20 35.81 1.18
CA LEU A 22 -2.10 35.00 0.35
C LEU A 22 -1.33 34.33 -0.79
N GLU A 23 -0.36 35.01 -1.39
CA GLU A 23 0.52 34.41 -2.41
C GLU A 23 1.29 33.21 -1.85
N LYS A 24 1.87 33.35 -0.66
CA LYS A 24 2.56 32.25 0.01
C LYS A 24 1.64 31.05 0.30
N LEU A 25 0.39 31.31 0.67
CA LEU A 25 -0.59 30.26 0.93
C LEU A 25 -1.07 29.58 -0.36
N ASN A 26 -1.22 30.33 -1.45
CA ASN A 26 -1.68 29.81 -2.74
C ASN A 26 -0.59 29.06 -3.51
N SER A 27 0.69 29.38 -3.26
CA SER A 27 1.82 28.78 -3.97
C SER A 27 1.95 27.29 -3.64
N SER A 28 1.88 26.46 -4.68
CA SER A 28 2.01 25.01 -4.60
C SER A 28 3.28 24.46 -5.27
N LEU A 29 4.11 25.32 -5.90
CA LEU A 29 5.31 24.91 -6.64
C LEU A 29 6.27 24.00 -5.84
N HIS A 30 6.40 24.23 -4.53
CA HIS A 30 7.24 23.40 -3.67
C HIS A 30 6.77 21.93 -3.57
N LEU A 31 5.49 21.67 -3.82
CA LEU A 31 4.86 20.35 -3.85
C LEU A 31 4.66 19.85 -5.27
N ASP A 32 4.01 20.65 -6.12
CA ASP A 32 3.47 20.22 -7.41
C ASP A 32 4.50 20.19 -8.54
N ARG A 33 5.71 20.73 -8.32
CA ARG A 33 6.85 20.50 -9.23
C ARG A 33 7.11 19.03 -9.51
N ARG A 34 6.64 18.12 -8.64
CA ARG A 34 6.72 16.66 -8.85
C ARG A 34 5.94 16.16 -10.06
N MET A 35 5.00 16.97 -10.59
CA MET A 35 4.16 16.63 -11.74
C MET A 35 4.64 17.31 -13.04
N TYR A 36 5.89 17.79 -13.10
CA TYR A 36 6.40 18.49 -14.29
C TYR A 36 6.30 17.62 -15.55
N ALA A 37 6.55 16.31 -15.42
CA ALA A 37 6.56 15.39 -16.54
C ALA A 37 5.14 15.17 -17.07
N GLU A 38 4.18 15.02 -16.17
CA GLU A 38 2.76 14.83 -16.48
C GLU A 38 2.14 16.09 -17.07
N ASP A 39 2.44 17.28 -16.54
CA ASP A 39 1.99 18.56 -17.12
C ASP A 39 2.52 18.77 -18.55
N ILE A 40 3.78 18.39 -18.78
CA ILE A 40 4.40 18.43 -20.11
C ILE A 40 3.72 17.44 -21.06
N GLU A 41 3.50 16.20 -20.63
CA GLU A 41 2.85 15.16 -21.43
C GLU A 41 1.41 15.55 -21.79
N GLY A 42 0.63 15.99 -20.80
CA GLY A 42 -0.73 16.53 -20.97
C GLY A 42 -0.75 17.72 -21.93
N SER A 43 0.22 18.61 -21.83
CA SER A 43 0.37 19.77 -22.71
C SER A 43 0.74 19.39 -24.14
N LYS A 44 1.62 18.40 -24.36
CA LYS A 44 1.93 17.89 -25.71
C LYS A 44 0.71 17.26 -26.36
N ALA A 45 -0.02 16.41 -25.63
CA ALA A 45 -1.23 15.79 -26.14
C ALA A 45 -2.32 16.84 -26.47
N TYR A 46 -2.44 17.89 -25.65
CA TYR A 46 -3.37 18.98 -25.91
C TYR A 46 -2.97 19.82 -27.13
N ALA A 47 -1.68 20.07 -27.36
CA ALA A 47 -1.21 20.75 -28.57
C ALA A 47 -1.59 19.98 -29.84
N VAL A 48 -1.45 18.65 -29.84
CA VAL A 48 -1.92 17.79 -30.93
C VAL A 48 -3.43 17.96 -31.15
N ALA A 49 -4.23 17.93 -30.09
CA ALA A 49 -5.68 18.12 -30.19
C ALA A 49 -6.07 19.50 -30.75
N LEU A 50 -5.34 20.57 -30.40
CA LEU A 50 -5.59 21.92 -30.93
C LEU A 50 -5.25 22.04 -32.43
N GLU A 51 -4.21 21.34 -32.89
CA GLU A 51 -3.82 21.34 -34.30
C GLU A 51 -4.86 20.64 -35.18
N GLU A 52 -5.43 19.54 -34.69
CA GLU A 52 -6.46 18.77 -35.39
C GLU A 52 -7.76 19.55 -35.60
N ILE A 53 -8.07 20.50 -34.72
CA ILE A 53 -9.19 21.43 -34.86
C ILE A 53 -8.78 22.79 -35.44
N HIS A 54 -7.56 22.90 -35.96
CA HIS A 54 -7.02 24.07 -36.65
C HIS A 54 -6.98 25.37 -35.82
N LEU A 55 -6.87 25.27 -34.49
CA LEU A 55 -6.63 26.43 -33.62
C LEU A 55 -5.15 26.81 -33.52
N ILE A 56 -4.27 25.87 -33.86
CA ILE A 56 -2.85 26.11 -34.12
C ILE A 56 -2.44 25.40 -35.42
N SER A 57 -1.41 25.90 -36.07
CA SER A 57 -0.82 25.27 -37.26
C SER A 57 0.09 24.09 -36.88
N ASN A 58 0.39 23.23 -37.87
CA ASN A 58 1.34 22.13 -37.68
C ASN A 58 2.72 22.61 -37.21
N SER A 59 3.21 23.75 -37.73
CA SER A 59 4.48 24.35 -37.29
C SER A 59 4.43 24.78 -35.83
N GLU A 60 3.34 25.42 -35.40
CA GLU A 60 3.19 25.87 -34.01
C GLU A 60 3.09 24.69 -33.04
N LYS A 61 2.39 23.62 -33.43
CA LYS A 61 2.36 22.37 -32.66
C LYS A 61 3.77 21.78 -32.53
N GLU A 62 4.54 21.71 -33.62
CA GLU A 62 5.92 21.20 -33.59
C GLU A 62 6.81 22.05 -32.67
N ASP A 63 6.71 23.38 -32.75
CA ASP A 63 7.44 24.31 -31.88
C ASP A 63 7.07 24.08 -30.40
N ILE A 64 5.78 23.95 -30.10
CA ILE A 64 5.28 23.67 -28.74
C ILE A 64 5.84 22.34 -28.23
N CYS A 65 5.72 21.26 -29.00
CA CYS A 65 6.19 19.93 -28.59
C CYS A 65 7.71 19.90 -28.36
N GLN A 66 8.50 20.49 -29.26
CA GLN A 66 9.95 20.55 -29.11
C GLN A 66 10.37 21.45 -27.94
N GLY A 67 9.67 22.57 -27.72
CA GLY A 67 9.87 23.43 -26.57
C GLY A 67 9.60 22.70 -25.25
N LEU A 68 8.50 21.95 -25.18
CA LEU A 68 8.15 21.11 -24.03
C LEU A 68 9.16 19.98 -23.79
N ASP A 69 9.70 19.36 -24.84
CA ASP A 69 10.77 18.36 -24.71
C ASP A 69 12.06 18.95 -24.14
N ARG A 70 12.41 20.19 -24.51
CA ARG A 70 13.54 20.90 -23.89
C ARG A 70 13.30 21.18 -22.41
N ILE A 71 12.09 21.61 -22.05
CA ILE A 71 11.72 21.85 -20.65
C ILE A 71 11.80 20.57 -19.83
N ARG A 72 11.36 19.44 -20.39
CA ARG A 72 11.49 18.12 -19.73
C ARG A 72 12.96 17.80 -19.45
N ILE A 73 13.84 17.98 -20.43
CA ILE A 73 15.29 17.76 -20.24
C ILE A 73 15.86 18.66 -19.14
N GLU A 74 15.44 19.94 -19.09
CA GLU A 74 15.86 20.86 -18.03
C GLU A 74 15.43 20.37 -16.63
N TRP A 75 14.21 19.87 -16.49
CA TRP A 75 13.73 19.29 -15.24
C TRP A 75 14.45 17.97 -14.88
N ASP A 76 14.56 17.04 -15.82
CA ASP A 76 15.19 15.73 -15.64
C ASP A 76 16.65 15.87 -15.15
N LYS A 77 17.36 16.91 -15.64
CA LYS A 77 18.75 17.20 -15.28
C LYS A 77 18.91 18.10 -14.05
N ASN A 78 17.82 18.53 -13.43
CA ASN A 78 17.82 19.57 -12.38
C ASN A 78 18.49 20.89 -12.84
N GLU A 79 18.40 21.21 -14.13
CA GLU A 79 18.92 22.45 -14.74
C GLU A 79 17.84 23.55 -14.86
N PHE A 80 16.57 23.20 -14.64
CA PHE A 80 15.46 24.15 -14.70
C PHE A 80 15.56 25.22 -13.60
N ILE A 81 15.47 26.50 -14.00
CA ILE A 81 15.55 27.65 -13.09
C ILE A 81 14.13 28.15 -12.78
N THR A 82 13.67 27.88 -11.56
CA THR A 82 12.43 28.46 -11.01
C THR A 82 12.64 29.94 -10.70
N LYS A 83 11.60 30.76 -10.93
CA LYS A 83 11.63 32.19 -10.60
C LYS A 83 10.88 32.49 -9.30
N ASN A 84 11.32 33.50 -8.56
CA ASN A 84 10.61 33.96 -7.38
C ASN A 84 9.21 34.47 -7.77
N GLY A 85 8.18 34.03 -7.04
CA GLY A 85 6.79 34.43 -7.28
C GLY A 85 6.01 33.52 -8.24
N GLU A 86 6.59 32.41 -8.69
CA GLU A 86 5.85 31.37 -9.42
C GLU A 86 4.85 30.65 -8.50
N GLU A 87 3.59 30.59 -8.93
CA GLU A 87 2.49 30.01 -8.15
C GLU A 87 2.58 28.49 -8.11
N ASP A 88 2.68 27.86 -9.29
CA ASP A 88 2.55 26.41 -9.49
C ASP A 88 3.37 25.92 -10.68
N ILE A 89 3.52 24.59 -10.81
CA ILE A 89 4.23 23.95 -11.92
C ILE A 89 3.71 24.37 -13.30
N HIS A 90 2.39 24.56 -13.45
CA HIS A 90 1.77 24.91 -14.72
C HIS A 90 2.23 26.30 -15.20
N THR A 91 2.22 27.30 -14.31
CA THR A 91 2.71 28.65 -14.61
C THR A 91 4.21 28.65 -14.91
N THR A 92 4.97 27.85 -14.17
CA THR A 92 6.41 27.70 -14.35
C THR A 92 6.77 27.13 -15.73
N ASN A 93 6.12 26.03 -16.13
CA ASN A 93 6.34 25.41 -17.44
C ASN A 93 5.87 26.30 -18.59
N GLU A 94 4.71 26.94 -18.46
CA GLU A 94 4.17 27.86 -19.47
C GLU A 94 5.09 29.07 -19.69
N ARG A 95 5.58 29.69 -18.61
CA ARG A 95 6.55 30.78 -18.72
C ARG A 95 7.78 30.31 -19.49
N ARG A 96 8.35 29.16 -19.09
CA ARG A 96 9.56 28.65 -19.75
C ARG A 96 9.30 28.34 -21.23
N LEU A 97 8.12 27.82 -21.56
CA LEU A 97 7.73 27.57 -22.95
C LEU A 97 7.69 28.88 -23.73
N LYS A 98 7.05 29.93 -23.20
CA LYS A 98 7.01 31.26 -23.81
C LYS A 98 8.41 31.84 -24.03
N GLU A 99 9.33 31.65 -23.09
CA GLU A 99 10.74 32.09 -23.25
C GLU A 99 11.46 31.35 -24.38
N LEU A 100 11.12 30.08 -24.62
CA LEU A 100 11.77 29.25 -25.63
C LEU A 100 11.22 29.49 -27.04
N ILE A 101 9.90 29.66 -27.20
CA ILE A 101 9.25 29.66 -28.52
C ILE A 101 8.42 30.92 -28.82
N GLY A 102 8.22 31.81 -27.85
CA GLY A 102 7.49 33.06 -28.05
C GLY A 102 5.96 32.89 -28.12
N GLU A 103 5.34 33.57 -29.08
CA GLU A 103 3.87 33.69 -29.20
C GLU A 103 3.12 32.35 -29.30
N PRO A 104 3.59 31.31 -30.03
CA PRO A 104 2.89 30.03 -30.11
C PRO A 104 2.56 29.41 -28.75
N ALA A 105 3.42 29.59 -27.73
CA ALA A 105 3.20 29.10 -26.37
C ALA A 105 1.88 29.63 -25.76
N THR A 106 1.50 30.86 -26.10
CA THR A 106 0.31 31.52 -25.55
C THR A 106 -1.00 30.93 -26.08
N LYS A 107 -0.95 30.17 -27.18
CA LYS A 107 -2.13 29.52 -27.79
C LYS A 107 -2.47 28.18 -27.14
N LEU A 108 -1.56 27.61 -26.34
CA LEU A 108 -1.72 26.29 -25.73
C LEU A 108 -2.85 26.20 -24.68
N HIS A 109 -3.35 27.34 -24.21
CA HIS A 109 -4.43 27.40 -23.22
C HIS A 109 -5.83 27.56 -23.81
N VAL A 110 -5.95 27.66 -25.13
CA VAL A 110 -7.26 27.81 -25.78
C VAL A 110 -8.16 26.62 -25.44
N GLY A 111 -9.29 26.88 -24.78
CA GLY A 111 -10.28 25.87 -24.39
C GLY A 111 -9.88 24.96 -23.21
N ARG A 112 -8.72 25.18 -22.58
CA ARG A 112 -8.24 24.41 -21.42
C ARG A 112 -8.33 25.25 -20.15
N SER A 113 -8.62 24.61 -19.02
CA SER A 113 -8.59 25.24 -17.70
C SER A 113 -7.49 24.64 -16.84
N ARG A 114 -7.09 25.34 -15.77
CA ARG A 114 -6.30 24.70 -14.71
C ARG A 114 -7.08 23.62 -13.98
N ASN A 115 -8.41 23.70 -13.97
CA ASN A 115 -9.26 22.74 -13.27
C ASN A 115 -9.19 21.33 -13.89
N ASP A 116 -9.27 21.21 -15.22
CA ASP A 116 -9.15 19.92 -15.91
C ASP A 116 -7.70 19.51 -16.18
N GLN A 117 -6.78 20.47 -16.31
CA GLN A 117 -5.34 20.22 -16.40
C GLN A 117 -4.80 19.56 -15.12
N VAL A 118 -4.95 20.20 -13.96
CA VAL A 118 -4.33 19.71 -12.71
C VAL A 118 -4.81 18.31 -12.32
N VAL A 119 -6.09 18.00 -12.52
CA VAL A 119 -6.63 16.66 -12.24
C VAL A 119 -6.13 15.63 -13.24
N THR A 120 -5.86 16.03 -14.50
CA THR A 120 -5.20 15.15 -15.48
C THR A 120 -3.79 14.81 -15.02
N ASP A 121 -3.01 15.82 -14.63
CA ASP A 121 -1.62 15.66 -14.20
C ASP A 121 -1.54 14.78 -12.94
N MET A 122 -2.43 15.00 -11.98
CA MET A 122 -2.53 14.16 -10.78
C MET A 122 -2.90 12.71 -11.09
N LYS A 123 -3.85 12.49 -12.01
CA LYS A 123 -4.23 11.13 -12.40
C LYS A 123 -3.09 10.41 -13.12
N LEU A 124 -2.42 11.08 -14.07
CA LEU A 124 -1.22 10.54 -14.73
C LEU A 124 -0.12 10.22 -13.72
N TRP A 125 0.14 11.14 -12.80
CA TRP A 125 1.20 11.00 -11.81
C TRP A 125 0.93 9.79 -10.92
N LEU A 126 -0.29 9.70 -10.39
CA LEU A 126 -0.65 8.58 -9.52
C LEU A 126 -0.63 7.26 -10.32
N LYS A 127 -1.10 7.25 -11.57
CA LYS A 127 -1.13 6.04 -12.41
C LYS A 127 0.28 5.46 -12.62
N THR A 128 1.25 6.33 -12.92
CA THR A 128 2.66 5.97 -13.05
C THR A 128 3.24 5.48 -11.73
N ASN A 129 2.96 6.20 -10.64
CA ASN A 129 3.58 5.92 -9.34
C ASN A 129 2.95 4.72 -8.61
N LEU A 130 1.68 4.36 -8.90
CA LEU A 130 1.06 3.16 -8.35
C LEU A 130 1.80 1.87 -8.74
N ALA A 131 2.48 1.85 -9.89
CA ALA A 131 3.31 0.71 -10.30
C ALA A 131 4.45 0.45 -9.29
N THR A 132 5.05 1.50 -8.74
CA THR A 132 6.10 1.39 -7.70
C THR A 132 5.56 0.72 -6.45
N LEU A 133 4.39 1.16 -5.96
CA LEU A 133 3.76 0.59 -4.78
C LEU A 133 3.27 -0.84 -5.00
N LYS A 134 2.72 -1.12 -6.19
CA LYS A 134 2.34 -2.46 -6.64
C LYS A 134 3.53 -3.43 -6.53
N ASN A 135 4.68 -3.01 -7.06
CA ASN A 135 5.91 -3.82 -7.05
C ASN A 135 6.45 -4.00 -5.63
N ALA A 136 6.40 -2.96 -4.79
CA ALA A 136 6.84 -3.05 -3.41
C ALA A 136 6.01 -4.06 -2.59
N ILE A 137 4.68 -4.05 -2.73
CA ILE A 137 3.80 -5.04 -2.09
C ILE A 137 4.07 -6.44 -2.64
N ARG A 138 4.22 -6.58 -3.97
CA ARG A 138 4.55 -7.86 -4.61
C ARG A 138 5.84 -8.45 -4.05
N LEU A 139 6.89 -7.64 -3.93
CA LEU A 139 8.18 -8.04 -3.39
C LEU A 139 8.10 -8.47 -1.92
N LEU A 140 7.31 -7.75 -1.11
CA LEU A 140 7.08 -8.14 0.28
C LEU A 140 6.36 -9.50 0.37
N ILE A 141 5.33 -9.73 -0.44
CA ILE A 141 4.62 -11.01 -0.50
C ILE A 141 5.57 -12.14 -0.94
N ASP A 142 6.36 -11.94 -2.00
CA ASP A 142 7.34 -12.93 -2.45
C ASP A 142 8.38 -13.26 -1.38
N THR A 143 8.85 -12.24 -0.65
CA THR A 143 9.76 -12.41 0.48
C THR A 143 9.14 -13.30 1.57
N ILE A 144 7.90 -13.03 1.96
CA ILE A 144 7.17 -13.83 2.95
C ILE A 144 6.98 -15.27 2.47
N VAL A 145 6.57 -15.47 1.22
CA VAL A 145 6.31 -16.79 0.63
C VAL A 145 7.60 -17.61 0.53
N THR A 146 8.70 -16.98 0.09
CA THR A 146 10.01 -17.62 0.00
C THR A 146 10.52 -18.07 1.37
N ARG A 147 10.38 -17.21 2.38
CA ARG A 147 10.71 -17.58 3.77
C ARG A 147 9.83 -18.70 4.30
N SER A 148 8.51 -18.61 4.07
CA SER A 148 7.54 -19.61 4.52
C SER A 148 7.86 -21.01 3.97
N LEU A 149 8.34 -21.10 2.73
CA LEU A 149 8.78 -22.38 2.17
C LEU A 149 10.05 -22.91 2.83
N LYS A 150 11.05 -22.04 3.06
CA LYS A 150 12.34 -22.42 3.67
C LYS A 150 12.19 -22.82 5.14
N GLU A 151 11.23 -22.22 5.85
CA GLU A 151 11.06 -22.31 7.30
C GLU A 151 9.81 -23.13 7.68
N ILE A 152 9.28 -23.95 6.75
CA ILE A 152 8.00 -24.67 6.90
C ILE A 152 7.98 -25.65 8.08
N ASP A 153 9.13 -26.17 8.48
CA ASP A 153 9.26 -27.14 9.57
C ASP A 153 9.39 -26.48 10.95
N VAL A 154 9.45 -25.15 11.01
CA VAL A 154 9.46 -24.43 12.29
C VAL A 154 8.06 -24.40 12.87
N ILE A 155 7.93 -24.89 14.11
CA ILE A 155 6.68 -24.90 14.88
C ILE A 155 6.78 -23.90 16.03
N MET A 156 5.65 -23.27 16.36
CA MET A 156 5.55 -22.27 17.43
C MET A 156 4.15 -22.31 18.07
N PRO A 157 3.94 -21.68 19.23
CA PRO A 157 2.60 -21.47 19.74
C PRO A 157 1.81 -20.51 18.84
N GLY A 158 0.57 -20.86 18.52
CA GLY A 158 -0.42 -19.94 17.99
C GLY A 158 -1.13 -19.22 19.15
N TYR A 159 -1.52 -17.96 18.92
CA TYR A 159 -2.04 -17.09 19.96
C TYR A 159 -3.46 -16.61 19.68
N THR A 160 -4.27 -16.58 20.73
CA THR A 160 -5.55 -15.86 20.78
C THR A 160 -5.60 -15.09 22.10
N HIS A 161 -5.92 -13.80 22.07
CA HIS A 161 -5.82 -12.93 23.26
C HIS A 161 -4.41 -12.88 23.87
N LEU A 162 -3.38 -13.08 23.04
CA LEU A 162 -1.98 -13.23 23.47
C LEU A 162 -1.74 -14.40 24.46
N GLN A 163 -2.70 -15.31 24.59
CA GLN A 163 -2.57 -16.57 25.30
C GLN A 163 -2.19 -17.69 24.32
N ARG A 164 -1.32 -18.60 24.74
CA ARG A 164 -0.94 -19.78 23.95
C ARG A 164 -2.19 -20.65 23.77
N ALA A 165 -2.59 -20.86 22.51
CA ALA A 165 -3.78 -21.63 22.17
C ALA A 165 -3.41 -23.05 21.71
N GLN A 166 -2.74 -23.16 20.56
CA GLN A 166 -2.42 -24.45 19.93
C GLN A 166 -1.12 -24.34 19.12
N PRO A 167 -0.38 -25.44 18.90
CA PRO A 167 0.80 -25.41 18.05
C PRO A 167 0.43 -25.07 16.59
N ILE A 168 1.25 -24.24 15.94
CA ILE A 168 1.13 -23.91 14.50
C ILE A 168 2.49 -23.94 13.83
N ARG A 169 2.53 -24.04 12.49
CA ARG A 169 3.74 -23.74 11.72
C ARG A 169 3.98 -22.23 11.68
N TRP A 170 5.23 -21.81 11.88
CA TRP A 170 5.67 -20.43 11.68
C TRP A 170 5.34 -19.93 10.26
N ALA A 171 5.53 -20.79 9.26
CA ALA A 171 5.15 -20.50 7.88
C ALA A 171 3.64 -20.20 7.74
N HIS A 172 2.78 -20.85 8.52
CA HIS A 172 1.34 -20.57 8.49
C HIS A 172 1.03 -19.17 9.03
N TYR A 173 1.70 -18.75 10.11
CA TYR A 173 1.63 -17.40 10.64
C TYR A 173 2.11 -16.36 9.60
N LEU A 174 3.27 -16.57 8.99
CA LEU A 174 3.81 -15.68 7.96
C LEU A 174 2.85 -15.51 6.77
N LEU A 175 2.30 -16.63 6.26
CA LEU A 175 1.37 -16.60 5.14
C LEU A 175 0.07 -15.87 5.45
N SER A 176 -0.37 -15.80 6.72
CA SER A 176 -1.55 -15.00 7.10
C SER A 176 -1.39 -13.51 6.75
N HIS A 177 -0.17 -12.97 6.88
CA HIS A 177 0.15 -11.60 6.47
C HIS A 177 0.29 -11.48 4.95
N ALA A 178 0.88 -12.48 4.28
CA ALA A 178 0.95 -12.50 2.82
C ALA A 178 -0.44 -12.45 2.17
N TRP A 179 -1.42 -13.17 2.71
CA TRP A 179 -2.80 -13.13 2.21
C TRP A 179 -3.48 -11.77 2.43
N SER A 180 -3.21 -11.12 3.56
CA SER A 180 -3.72 -9.77 3.82
C SER A 180 -3.14 -8.75 2.82
N LEU A 181 -1.83 -8.83 2.56
CA LEU A 181 -1.14 -8.00 1.57
C LEU A 181 -1.58 -8.29 0.13
N LYS A 182 -1.91 -9.55 -0.19
CA LYS A 182 -2.50 -9.90 -1.49
C LYS A 182 -3.85 -9.21 -1.68
N ASN A 183 -4.69 -9.15 -0.66
CA ASN A 183 -5.94 -8.38 -0.73
C ASN A 183 -5.68 -6.89 -0.93
N ASP A 184 -4.63 -6.34 -0.31
CA ASP A 184 -4.24 -4.94 -0.56
C ASP A 184 -3.77 -4.72 -2.00
N TYR A 185 -3.04 -5.68 -2.57
CA TYR A 185 -2.65 -5.65 -3.98
C TYR A 185 -3.88 -5.63 -4.89
N ASP A 186 -4.86 -6.52 -4.67
CA ASP A 186 -6.10 -6.55 -5.46
C ASP A 186 -6.88 -5.23 -5.35
N ARG A 187 -6.96 -4.65 -4.15
CA ARG A 187 -7.60 -3.35 -3.94
C ARG A 187 -6.91 -2.24 -4.72
N LEU A 188 -5.58 -2.27 -4.80
CA LEU A 188 -4.83 -1.30 -5.60
C LEU A 188 -5.19 -1.40 -7.09
N LEU A 189 -5.33 -2.63 -7.61
CA LEU A 189 -5.76 -2.84 -9.00
C LEU A 189 -7.19 -2.35 -9.25
N ASN A 190 -8.10 -2.55 -8.29
CA ASN A 190 -9.46 -2.03 -8.40
C ASN A 190 -9.47 -0.49 -8.42
N ASN A 191 -8.69 0.15 -7.55
CA ASN A 191 -8.56 1.61 -7.52
C ASN A 191 -7.97 2.15 -8.83
N PHE A 192 -7.04 1.42 -9.46
CA PHE A 192 -6.47 1.79 -10.76
C PHE A 192 -7.55 1.93 -11.84
N GLN A 193 -8.59 1.10 -11.84
CA GLN A 193 -9.67 1.20 -12.84
C GLN A 193 -10.45 2.51 -12.76
N LEU A 194 -10.66 3.06 -11.55
CA LEU A 194 -11.32 4.35 -11.34
C LEU A 194 -10.39 5.53 -11.62
N LEU A 195 -9.10 5.33 -11.37
CA LEU A 195 -8.05 6.28 -11.70
C LEU A 195 -7.87 6.43 -13.22
N ASP A 196 -8.03 5.35 -13.98
CA ASP A 196 -7.77 5.29 -15.43
C ASP A 196 -8.92 5.86 -16.30
N VAL A 197 -9.40 7.04 -15.90
CA VAL A 197 -10.47 7.79 -16.59
C VAL A 197 -10.03 9.24 -16.80
N MET A 198 -9.84 9.61 -18.07
CA MET A 198 -9.24 10.87 -18.50
C MET A 198 -10.20 12.07 -18.32
N PRO A 199 -9.78 13.13 -17.59
CA PRO A 199 -10.62 14.31 -17.34
C PRO A 199 -10.34 15.49 -18.29
N LEU A 200 -9.21 15.52 -18.99
CA LEU A 200 -8.82 16.60 -19.90
C LEU A 200 -9.89 16.87 -20.98
N GLY A 201 -10.12 18.15 -21.27
CA GLY A 201 -11.21 18.58 -22.16
C GLY A 201 -12.53 18.82 -21.45
N SER A 202 -12.54 18.78 -20.12
CA SER A 202 -13.68 19.20 -19.29
C SER A 202 -13.72 20.72 -19.07
N GLY A 203 -12.64 21.43 -19.46
CA GLY A 203 -12.52 22.87 -19.30
C GLY A 203 -12.64 23.29 -17.84
N ALA A 204 -13.21 24.46 -17.58
CA ALA A 204 -13.35 24.96 -16.21
C ALA A 204 -14.49 24.28 -15.42
N LEU A 205 -15.59 23.90 -16.11
CA LEU A 205 -16.72 23.16 -15.55
C LEU A 205 -17.68 22.58 -16.60
N ALA A 206 -17.82 23.23 -17.76
CA ALA A 206 -18.91 23.00 -18.71
C ALA A 206 -18.47 22.24 -19.98
N GLY A 207 -17.25 21.71 -20.00
CA GLY A 207 -16.64 21.08 -21.16
C GLY A 207 -15.78 22.03 -21.98
N ASN A 208 -15.06 21.46 -22.94
CA ASN A 208 -14.30 22.22 -23.94
C ASN A 208 -15.25 22.79 -25.01
N PRO A 209 -15.18 24.09 -25.34
CA PRO A 209 -16.11 24.73 -26.26
C PRO A 209 -15.75 24.59 -27.74
N PHE A 210 -14.62 23.95 -28.08
CA PHE A 210 -14.09 23.85 -29.44
C PHE A 210 -14.18 22.44 -30.03
N ASN A 211 -14.97 21.55 -29.41
CA ASN A 211 -15.26 20.21 -29.91
C ASN A 211 -13.99 19.36 -30.16
N ILE A 212 -13.02 19.43 -29.24
CA ILE A 212 -11.85 18.53 -29.28
C ILE A 212 -12.29 17.06 -29.16
N ASP A 213 -11.54 16.17 -29.82
CA ASP A 213 -11.76 14.73 -29.68
C ASP A 213 -11.13 14.21 -28.37
N ARG A 214 -11.98 14.03 -27.35
CA ARG A 214 -11.55 13.52 -26.06
C ARG A 214 -11.17 12.04 -26.08
N LEU A 215 -11.74 11.23 -26.98
CA LEU A 215 -11.37 9.81 -27.06
C LEU A 215 -9.93 9.69 -27.56
N LYS A 216 -9.60 10.40 -28.62
CA LYS A 216 -8.23 10.46 -29.14
C LYS A 216 -7.24 11.07 -28.15
N LEU A 217 -7.66 12.09 -27.41
CA LEU A 217 -6.83 12.65 -26.34
C LEU A 217 -6.57 11.64 -25.21
N ALA A 218 -7.54 10.77 -24.88
CA ALA A 218 -7.35 9.69 -23.91
C ALA A 218 -6.36 8.65 -24.43
N GLU A 219 -6.47 8.26 -25.71
CA GLU A 219 -5.52 7.34 -26.35
C GLU A 219 -4.09 7.91 -26.31
N ASN A 220 -3.91 9.19 -26.65
CA ASN A 220 -2.62 9.88 -26.61
C ASN A 220 -2.00 9.95 -25.20
N LEU A 221 -2.83 9.96 -24.17
CA LEU A 221 -2.43 9.97 -22.75
C LEU A 221 -2.56 8.59 -22.09
N HIS A 222 -2.75 7.55 -22.89
CA HIS A 222 -2.85 6.16 -22.46
C HIS A 222 -3.91 5.88 -21.40
N PHE A 223 -5.03 6.63 -21.40
CA PHE A 223 -6.19 6.34 -20.57
C PHE A 223 -7.17 5.41 -21.28
N SER A 224 -7.77 4.48 -20.54
CA SER A 224 -8.75 3.54 -21.11
C SER A 224 -10.14 4.17 -21.35
N GLN A 225 -10.46 5.26 -20.65
CA GLN A 225 -11.79 5.88 -20.68
C GLN A 225 -11.70 7.40 -20.55
N ILE A 226 -12.81 8.08 -20.84
CA ILE A 226 -12.99 9.52 -20.61
C ILE A 226 -14.07 9.76 -19.56
N THR A 227 -13.95 10.84 -18.79
CA THR A 227 -15.01 11.22 -17.86
C THR A 227 -16.30 11.59 -18.63
N PRO A 228 -17.48 11.13 -18.20
CA PRO A 228 -18.73 11.38 -18.91
C PRO A 228 -19.33 12.77 -18.62
N ASN A 229 -18.91 13.43 -17.54
CA ASN A 229 -19.46 14.71 -17.09
C ASN A 229 -18.33 15.67 -16.70
N SER A 230 -18.33 16.88 -17.27
CA SER A 230 -17.27 17.86 -17.04
C SER A 230 -17.28 18.47 -15.65
N MET A 231 -18.47 18.65 -15.04
CA MET A 231 -18.57 19.16 -13.67
C MET A 231 -17.97 18.14 -12.70
N GLN A 232 -18.35 16.87 -12.84
CA GLN A 232 -17.75 15.77 -12.09
C GLN A 232 -16.23 15.76 -12.29
N ALA A 233 -15.76 15.76 -13.54
CA ALA A 233 -14.33 15.61 -13.85
C ALA A 233 -13.43 16.62 -13.14
N VAL A 234 -13.87 17.88 -13.03
CA VAL A 234 -13.08 18.94 -12.42
C VAL A 234 -13.23 19.04 -10.90
N SER A 235 -14.30 18.49 -10.33
CA SER A 235 -14.51 18.45 -8.87
C SER A 235 -14.10 17.11 -8.23
N ASP A 236 -13.97 16.05 -9.02
CA ASP A 236 -13.73 14.69 -8.55
C ASP A 236 -12.35 14.54 -7.89
N ARG A 237 -12.35 13.96 -6.69
CA ARG A 237 -11.17 13.53 -5.93
C ARG A 237 -11.38 12.18 -5.27
N ASP A 238 -12.36 11.40 -5.72
CA ASP A 238 -12.63 10.07 -5.18
C ASP A 238 -11.41 9.17 -5.36
N PHE A 239 -10.71 9.29 -6.50
CA PHE A 239 -9.45 8.55 -6.74
C PHE A 239 -8.35 8.83 -5.71
N ILE A 240 -8.31 10.03 -5.12
CA ILE A 240 -7.40 10.37 -4.01
C ILE A 240 -7.90 9.74 -2.72
N ALA A 241 -9.19 9.88 -2.41
CA ALA A 241 -9.79 9.27 -1.22
C ALA A 241 -9.60 7.74 -1.21
N ASP A 242 -9.84 7.08 -2.34
CA ASP A 242 -9.64 5.64 -2.53
C ASP A 242 -8.19 5.23 -2.31
N PHE A 243 -7.23 6.01 -2.84
CA PHE A 243 -5.81 5.80 -2.61
C PHE A 243 -5.43 5.96 -1.13
N LEU A 244 -5.92 7.01 -0.46
CA LEU A 244 -5.63 7.24 0.97
C LEU A 244 -6.26 6.18 1.87
N PHE A 245 -7.47 5.73 1.56
CA PHE A 245 -8.13 4.63 2.27
C PHE A 245 -7.37 3.32 2.09
N TRP A 246 -7.00 2.99 0.85
CA TRP A 246 -6.19 1.83 0.55
C TRP A 246 -4.84 1.85 1.30
N ALA A 247 -4.13 2.99 1.28
CA ALA A 247 -2.88 3.16 2.02
C ALA A 247 -3.07 2.98 3.53
N SER A 248 -4.20 3.44 4.08
CA SER A 248 -4.55 3.25 5.48
C SER A 248 -4.72 1.77 5.83
N MET A 249 -5.36 0.99 4.95
CA MET A 249 -5.53 -0.46 5.13
C MET A 249 -4.19 -1.20 5.09
N VAL A 250 -3.30 -0.85 4.15
CA VAL A 250 -1.93 -1.39 4.13
C VAL A 250 -1.22 -1.07 5.44
N GLY A 251 -1.29 0.18 5.91
CA GLY A 251 -0.70 0.60 7.18
C GLY A 251 -1.21 -0.21 8.38
N ILE A 252 -2.49 -0.59 8.41
CA ILE A 252 -3.08 -1.43 9.46
C ILE A 252 -2.55 -2.88 9.39
N HIS A 253 -2.43 -3.47 8.20
CA HIS A 253 -1.88 -4.82 8.07
C HIS A 253 -0.40 -4.86 8.44
N LEU A 254 0.37 -3.84 8.06
CA LEU A 254 1.77 -3.69 8.45
C LEU A 254 1.94 -3.46 9.95
N SER A 255 1.07 -2.66 10.58
CA SER A 255 1.14 -2.41 12.01
C SER A 255 0.88 -3.67 12.84
N ARG A 256 -0.01 -4.56 12.38
CA ARG A 256 -0.24 -5.87 13.00
C ARG A 256 1.00 -6.77 12.91
N LEU A 257 1.61 -6.87 11.73
CA LEU A 257 2.86 -7.61 11.54
C LEU A 257 3.97 -7.07 12.46
N ALA A 258 4.08 -5.75 12.55
CA ALA A 258 5.05 -5.09 13.39
C ALA A 258 4.83 -5.36 14.89
N GLU A 259 3.59 -5.30 15.36
CA GLU A 259 3.22 -5.65 16.74
C GLU A 259 3.69 -7.05 17.12
N ASP A 260 3.36 -8.04 16.28
CA ASP A 260 3.72 -9.43 16.53
C ASP A 260 5.25 -9.61 16.57
N PHE A 261 6.00 -8.99 15.67
CA PHE A 261 7.46 -9.05 15.69
C PHE A 261 8.11 -8.29 16.85
N ILE A 262 7.52 -7.17 17.29
CA ILE A 262 7.98 -6.46 18.50
C ILE A 262 7.85 -7.41 19.70
N ILE A 263 6.68 -8.03 19.88
CA ILE A 263 6.44 -9.01 20.96
C ILE A 263 7.40 -10.20 20.84
N PHE A 264 7.51 -10.80 19.66
CA PHE A 264 8.35 -11.98 19.42
C PHE A 264 9.85 -11.71 19.59
N SER A 265 10.29 -10.46 19.45
CA SER A 265 11.67 -10.05 19.63
C SER A 265 12.03 -9.72 21.09
N SER A 266 11.04 -9.69 21.99
CA SER A 266 11.28 -9.41 23.41
C SER A 266 12.06 -10.53 24.10
N LYS A 267 12.62 -10.24 25.27
CA LYS A 267 13.37 -11.23 26.05
C LYS A 267 12.49 -12.34 26.65
N GLU A 268 11.20 -12.07 26.79
CA GLU A 268 10.20 -12.99 27.30
C GLU A 268 9.80 -14.03 26.24
N PHE A 269 9.83 -13.66 24.95
CA PHE A 269 9.47 -14.56 23.85
C PHE A 269 10.71 -15.13 23.13
N GLU A 270 11.63 -14.27 22.70
CA GLU A 270 12.84 -14.63 21.93
C GLU A 270 12.59 -15.52 20.70
N PHE A 271 11.40 -15.45 20.10
CA PHE A 271 11.07 -16.22 18.89
C PHE A 271 11.78 -15.69 17.67
N VAL A 272 12.08 -14.39 17.64
CA VAL A 272 12.76 -13.76 16.51
C VAL A 272 13.89 -12.85 16.98
N THR A 273 14.88 -12.65 16.13
CA THR A 273 15.94 -11.66 16.31
C THR A 273 15.98 -10.76 15.09
N ILE A 274 15.84 -9.46 15.34
CA ILE A 274 15.90 -8.43 14.32
C ILE A 274 17.37 -8.21 13.92
N ASP A 275 17.60 -8.03 12.63
CA ASP A 275 18.92 -7.74 12.08
C ASP A 275 19.42 -6.37 12.55
N GLU A 276 20.74 -6.23 12.67
CA GLU A 276 21.37 -4.99 13.13
C GLU A 276 21.13 -3.83 12.16
N SER A 277 20.99 -4.10 10.87
CA SER A 277 20.67 -3.07 9.87
C SER A 277 19.26 -2.47 10.01
N PHE A 278 18.37 -3.14 10.75
CA PHE A 278 16.97 -2.71 10.98
C PHE A 278 16.65 -2.52 12.48
N SER A 279 17.66 -2.43 13.33
CA SER A 279 17.51 -2.19 14.77
C SER A 279 18.49 -1.13 15.26
N THR A 280 18.19 -0.52 16.40
CA THR A 280 19.15 0.33 17.11
C THR A 280 19.59 -0.33 18.41
N GLY A 281 20.81 -0.02 18.84
CA GLY A 281 21.38 -0.55 20.08
C GLY A 281 21.59 0.54 21.13
N SER A 282 21.71 0.14 22.39
CA SER A 282 22.22 1.02 23.44
C SER A 282 23.72 0.86 23.56
N SER A 283 24.46 1.97 23.63
CA SER A 283 25.91 1.97 23.91
C SER A 283 26.26 1.40 25.29
N LEU A 284 25.29 1.37 26.23
CA LEU A 284 25.47 0.86 27.59
C LEU A 284 25.05 -0.61 27.75
N MET A 285 24.22 -1.13 26.85
CA MET A 285 23.61 -2.47 26.96
C MET A 285 23.69 -3.20 25.62
N PRO A 286 24.81 -3.88 25.32
CA PRO A 286 25.06 -4.48 24.00
C PRO A 286 24.06 -5.58 23.62
N GLN A 287 23.38 -6.19 24.60
CA GLN A 287 22.32 -7.18 24.40
C GLN A 287 20.96 -6.56 24.02
N LYS A 288 20.75 -5.26 24.28
CA LYS A 288 19.46 -4.58 24.06
C LYS A 288 19.39 -4.10 22.60
N ARG A 289 18.55 -4.78 21.82
CA ARG A 289 18.20 -4.41 20.46
C ARG A 289 16.79 -3.81 20.46
N ASN A 290 16.67 -2.57 20.02
CA ASN A 290 15.39 -1.90 19.91
C ASN A 290 14.78 -2.20 18.53
N PRO A 291 13.50 -2.57 18.47
CA PRO A 291 12.80 -2.85 17.23
C PRO A 291 12.36 -1.58 16.49
N ASP A 292 13.23 -0.56 16.38
CA ASP A 292 12.87 0.78 15.86
C ASP A 292 12.19 0.74 14.49
N SER A 293 12.67 -0.12 13.58
CA SER A 293 12.04 -0.30 12.27
C SER A 293 10.57 -0.72 12.41
N LEU A 294 10.27 -1.68 13.28
CA LEU A 294 8.92 -2.16 13.54
C LEU A 294 8.07 -1.12 14.27
N GLU A 295 8.65 -0.36 15.20
CA GLU A 295 7.92 0.72 15.88
C GLU A 295 7.51 1.82 14.89
N LEU A 296 8.38 2.17 13.94
CA LEU A 296 8.09 3.09 12.85
C LEU A 296 7.03 2.51 11.89
N ILE A 297 7.12 1.22 11.53
CA ILE A 297 6.11 0.52 10.73
C ILE A 297 4.74 0.55 11.43
N ARG A 298 4.69 0.30 12.74
CA ARG A 298 3.45 0.38 13.53
C ARG A 298 2.90 1.81 13.57
N GLY A 299 3.77 2.79 13.78
CA GLY A 299 3.40 4.21 13.87
C GLY A 299 2.85 4.80 12.57
N ILE A 300 3.29 4.29 11.40
CA ILE A 300 2.85 4.81 10.09
C ILE A 300 1.34 4.71 9.90
N GLY A 301 0.70 3.66 10.46
CA GLY A 301 -0.73 3.40 10.27
C GLY A 301 -1.61 4.55 10.73
N GLY A 302 -1.28 5.17 11.88
CA GLY A 302 -1.99 6.35 12.36
C GLY A 302 -1.79 7.58 11.47
N GLY A 303 -0.58 7.76 10.94
CA GLY A 303 -0.26 8.87 10.04
C GLY A 303 -0.99 8.77 8.69
N LEU A 304 -1.06 7.57 8.11
CA LEU A 304 -1.78 7.31 6.86
C LEU A 304 -3.29 7.50 7.03
N PHE A 305 -3.87 6.94 8.10
CA PHE A 305 -5.28 7.13 8.41
C PHE A 305 -5.62 8.61 8.69
N GLY A 306 -4.73 9.35 9.35
CA GLY A 306 -4.89 10.79 9.58
C GLY A 306 -5.01 11.58 8.29
N GLN A 307 -4.19 11.27 7.27
CA GLN A 307 -4.29 11.89 5.94
C GLN A 307 -5.64 11.60 5.28
N CYS A 308 -6.07 10.32 5.30
CA CYS A 308 -7.37 9.91 4.78
C CYS A 308 -8.53 10.66 5.47
N CYS A 309 -8.54 10.67 6.80
CA CYS A 309 -9.59 11.31 7.59
C CYS A 309 -9.65 12.83 7.33
N SER A 310 -8.49 13.48 7.31
CA SER A 310 -8.38 14.92 7.03
C SER A 310 -8.91 15.26 5.64
N PHE A 311 -8.48 14.52 4.61
CA PHE A 311 -8.90 14.80 3.24
C PHE A 311 -10.39 14.53 3.01
N MET A 312 -10.94 13.45 3.58
CA MET A 312 -12.38 13.19 3.55
C MET A 312 -13.19 14.34 4.18
N MET A 313 -12.66 14.99 5.22
CA MET A 313 -13.29 16.14 5.84
C MET A 313 -13.21 17.41 4.97
N VAL A 314 -12.16 17.55 4.14
CA VAL A 314 -12.07 18.62 3.13
C VAL A 314 -13.16 18.44 2.08
N LEU A 315 -13.39 17.21 1.59
CA LEU A 315 -14.40 16.93 0.56
C LEU A 315 -15.84 17.11 1.07
N LYS A 316 -16.06 16.90 2.37
CA LYS A 316 -17.39 16.91 2.98
C LYS A 316 -18.10 18.24 2.75
N SER A 317 -19.25 18.16 2.07
CA SER A 317 -20.17 19.28 1.83
C SER A 317 -19.60 20.44 1.00
N LEU A 318 -18.56 20.22 0.19
CA LEU A 318 -18.16 21.20 -0.82
C LEU A 318 -19.30 21.41 -1.83
N PRO A 319 -19.69 22.66 -2.13
CA PRO A 319 -20.66 22.92 -3.19
C PRO A 319 -20.03 22.59 -4.54
N SER A 320 -20.83 22.18 -5.53
CA SER A 320 -20.33 22.08 -6.89
C SER A 320 -19.85 23.47 -7.39
N THR A 321 -18.77 23.58 -8.15
CA THR A 321 -18.04 22.50 -8.83
C THR A 321 -16.58 22.40 -8.34
N TYR A 322 -15.66 23.17 -8.91
CA TYR A 322 -14.29 23.27 -8.40
C TYR A 322 -14.20 24.34 -7.30
N ASN A 323 -13.54 24.02 -6.19
CA ASN A 323 -13.25 24.94 -5.09
C ASN A 323 -11.77 24.87 -4.74
N LYS A 324 -11.18 25.98 -4.27
CA LYS A 324 -9.74 26.06 -3.94
C LYS A 324 -9.34 25.08 -2.83
N ASP A 325 -10.28 24.67 -1.97
CA ASP A 325 -10.15 23.61 -0.97
C ASP A 325 -9.52 22.33 -1.52
N LEU A 326 -9.84 22.00 -2.79
CA LEU A 326 -9.30 20.83 -3.48
C LEU A 326 -7.78 20.89 -3.63
N GLN A 327 -7.11 22.05 -3.54
CA GLN A 327 -5.65 22.16 -3.66
C GLN A 327 -4.88 21.34 -2.60
N SER A 328 -5.50 21.01 -1.47
CA SER A 328 -4.93 20.15 -0.42
C SER A 328 -4.73 18.69 -0.83
N ASP A 329 -5.29 18.29 -1.98
CA ASP A 329 -5.18 16.96 -2.57
C ASP A 329 -3.73 16.48 -2.77
N LYS A 330 -2.86 17.35 -3.27
CA LYS A 330 -1.47 17.04 -3.63
C LYS A 330 -0.63 16.69 -2.41
N GLU A 331 -0.73 17.47 -1.34
CA GLU A 331 0.03 17.21 -0.12
C GLU A 331 -0.34 15.84 0.48
N ALA A 332 -1.64 15.55 0.55
CA ALA A 332 -2.14 14.27 1.06
C ALA A 332 -1.68 13.09 0.18
N MET A 333 -1.78 13.22 -1.15
CA MET A 333 -1.35 12.21 -2.11
C MET A 333 0.15 11.94 -2.02
N PHE A 334 0.97 12.98 -2.16
CA PHE A 334 2.43 12.89 -2.18
C PHE A 334 3.01 12.38 -0.86
N THR A 335 2.56 12.95 0.27
CA THR A 335 3.03 12.53 1.59
C THR A 335 2.70 11.08 1.86
N THR A 336 1.51 10.63 1.46
CA THR A 336 1.08 9.24 1.63
C THR A 336 1.91 8.30 0.74
N PHE A 337 2.12 8.67 -0.52
CA PHE A 337 2.95 7.90 -1.44
C PHE A 337 4.39 7.72 -0.92
N ASP A 338 5.04 8.80 -0.47
CA ASP A 338 6.43 8.75 0.00
C ASP A 338 6.56 7.87 1.25
N LYS A 339 5.67 8.08 2.22
CA LYS A 339 5.62 7.29 3.45
C LYS A 339 5.41 5.80 3.17
N LEU A 340 4.48 5.48 2.27
CA LEU A 340 4.15 4.10 1.96
C LEU A 340 5.29 3.40 1.20
N THR A 341 5.93 4.09 0.26
CA THR A 341 7.09 3.58 -0.47
C THR A 341 8.22 3.22 0.50
N SER A 342 8.61 4.16 1.37
CA SER A 342 9.67 3.91 2.34
C SER A 342 9.31 2.79 3.32
N ILE A 343 8.07 2.74 3.82
CA ILE A 343 7.72 1.76 4.84
C ILE A 343 7.58 0.34 4.30
N LEU A 344 7.15 0.18 3.04
CA LEU A 344 7.13 -1.13 2.37
C LEU A 344 8.54 -1.66 2.12
N GLU A 345 9.47 -0.78 1.73
CA GLU A 345 10.89 -1.14 1.57
C GLU A 345 11.51 -1.59 2.90
N VAL A 346 11.34 -0.79 3.95
CA VAL A 346 11.84 -1.13 5.30
C VAL A 346 11.21 -2.42 5.80
N THR A 347 9.90 -2.61 5.63
CA THR A 347 9.21 -3.85 6.02
C THR A 347 9.79 -5.06 5.27
N THR A 348 10.00 -4.93 3.96
CA THR A 348 10.59 -5.99 3.15
C THR A 348 11.99 -6.36 3.64
N GLY A 349 12.83 -5.36 3.93
CA GLY A 349 14.16 -5.55 4.48
C GLY A 349 14.15 -6.25 5.85
N THR A 350 13.30 -5.78 6.78
CA THR A 350 13.13 -6.38 8.10
C THR A 350 12.64 -7.83 8.01
N VAL A 351 11.59 -8.09 7.23
CA VAL A 351 11.06 -9.45 7.02
C VAL A 351 12.09 -10.34 6.33
N LYS A 352 12.88 -9.85 5.38
CA LYS A 352 13.89 -10.65 4.68
C LYS A 352 15.03 -11.10 5.59
N THR A 353 15.44 -10.25 6.53
CA THR A 353 16.67 -10.43 7.32
C THR A 353 16.42 -10.96 8.74
N LEU A 354 15.21 -10.78 9.28
CA LEU A 354 14.82 -11.26 10.60
C LEU A 354 15.03 -12.78 10.73
N LYS A 355 15.66 -13.20 11.83
CA LYS A 355 15.98 -14.61 12.09
C LYS A 355 14.98 -15.20 13.06
N VAL A 356 14.36 -16.32 12.70
CA VAL A 356 13.51 -17.09 13.62
C VAL A 356 14.37 -18.02 14.47
N ASN A 357 14.10 -18.10 15.77
CA ASN A 357 14.74 -19.03 16.70
C ASN A 357 13.85 -20.26 16.88
N SER A 358 14.10 -21.28 16.05
CA SER A 358 13.30 -22.52 16.05
C SER A 358 13.31 -23.26 17.39
N GLU A 359 14.43 -23.21 18.12
CA GLU A 359 14.55 -23.83 19.44
C GLU A 359 13.67 -23.13 20.47
N LYS A 360 13.69 -21.79 20.50
CA LYS A 360 12.84 -21.00 21.40
C LYS A 360 11.37 -21.18 21.08
N CYS A 361 10.99 -21.08 19.80
CA CYS A 361 9.63 -21.35 19.35
C CYS A 361 9.14 -22.74 19.79
N ARG A 362 9.98 -23.77 19.63
CA ARG A 362 9.63 -25.13 20.05
C ARG A 362 9.54 -25.29 21.56
N SER A 363 10.45 -24.66 22.32
CA SER A 363 10.48 -24.70 23.79
C SER A 363 9.30 -24.00 24.45
N ALA A 364 8.65 -23.08 23.74
CA ALA A 364 7.45 -22.39 24.23
C ALA A 364 6.16 -23.20 24.05
N LEU A 365 6.21 -24.33 23.34
CA LEU A 365 5.11 -25.28 23.28
C LEU A 365 5.03 -26.04 24.61
N SER A 366 3.82 -26.17 25.13
CA SER A 366 3.55 -26.90 26.36
C SER A 366 2.49 -27.97 26.11
N TYR A 367 2.51 -29.05 26.90
CA TYR A 367 1.60 -30.17 26.69
C TYR A 367 0.14 -29.78 26.95
N GLU A 368 -0.14 -28.78 27.78
CA GLU A 368 -1.50 -28.27 28.03
C GLU A 368 -2.18 -27.81 26.73
N MET A 369 -1.41 -27.31 25.76
CA MET A 369 -1.93 -26.91 24.45
C MET A 369 -2.54 -28.08 23.67
N LEU A 370 -2.20 -29.32 24.02
CA LEU A 370 -2.71 -30.56 23.42
C LEU A 370 -3.97 -31.09 24.12
N ALA A 371 -4.51 -30.38 25.13
CA ALA A 371 -5.77 -30.76 25.75
C ALA A 371 -6.93 -30.81 24.74
N THR A 372 -6.92 -29.91 23.75
CA THR A 372 -7.91 -29.94 22.65
C THR A 372 -7.73 -31.18 21.77
N ASP A 373 -6.49 -31.62 21.55
CA ASP A 373 -6.19 -32.82 20.77
C ASP A 373 -6.66 -34.09 21.47
N VAL A 374 -6.64 -34.12 22.81
CA VAL A 374 -7.27 -35.20 23.61
C VAL A 374 -8.77 -35.27 23.33
N ALA A 375 -9.46 -34.12 23.29
CA ALA A 375 -10.87 -34.09 22.93
C ALA A 375 -11.09 -34.59 21.49
N TYR A 376 -10.27 -34.18 20.52
CA TYR A 376 -10.37 -34.67 19.14
C TYR A 376 -10.08 -36.16 18.99
N TYR A 377 -9.13 -36.70 19.76
CA TYR A 377 -8.87 -38.14 19.82
C TYR A 377 -10.14 -38.91 20.23
N LEU A 378 -10.83 -38.45 21.29
CA LEU A 378 -12.07 -39.08 21.75
C LEU A 378 -13.22 -38.92 20.73
N VAL A 379 -13.33 -37.76 20.07
CA VAL A 379 -14.31 -37.56 19.00
C VAL A 379 -14.10 -38.53 17.85
N ARG A 380 -12.85 -38.80 17.46
CA ARG A 380 -12.53 -39.79 16.42
C ARG A 380 -12.88 -41.22 16.83
N LYS A 381 -12.99 -41.50 18.14
CA LYS A 381 -13.50 -42.76 18.69
C LYS A 381 -15.02 -42.79 18.88
N GLY A 382 -15.74 -41.76 18.41
CA GLY A 382 -17.20 -41.70 18.43
C GLY A 382 -17.80 -40.99 19.64
N VAL A 383 -16.99 -40.39 20.52
CA VAL A 383 -17.49 -39.63 21.67
C VAL A 383 -18.02 -38.27 21.21
N PRO A 384 -19.26 -37.86 21.55
CA PRO A 384 -19.75 -36.52 21.22
C PRO A 384 -18.85 -35.41 21.77
N PHE A 385 -18.63 -34.34 20.99
CA PHE A 385 -17.63 -33.31 21.32
C PHE A 385 -17.79 -32.70 22.71
N ARG A 386 -19.03 -32.40 23.15
CA ARG A 386 -19.26 -31.83 24.50
C ARG A 386 -18.79 -32.78 25.61
N THR A 387 -18.99 -34.08 25.43
CA THR A 387 -18.53 -35.12 26.34
C THR A 387 -17.01 -35.27 26.25
N ALA A 388 -16.44 -35.29 25.04
CA ALA A 388 -15.00 -35.37 24.83
C ALA A 388 -14.25 -34.17 25.45
N HIS A 389 -14.78 -32.96 25.29
CA HIS A 389 -14.25 -31.74 25.90
C HIS A 389 -14.30 -31.81 27.43
N HIS A 390 -15.41 -32.29 28.01
CA HIS A 390 -15.51 -32.49 29.46
C HIS A 390 -14.51 -33.53 29.96
N ILE A 391 -14.29 -34.62 29.21
CA ILE A 391 -13.28 -35.63 29.54
C ILE A 391 -11.87 -35.02 29.47
N ALA A 392 -11.55 -34.27 28.42
CA ALA A 392 -10.26 -33.58 28.30
C ALA A 392 -10.02 -32.58 29.45
N GLY A 393 -11.06 -31.84 29.86
CA GLY A 393 -11.00 -30.97 31.04
C GLY A 393 -10.71 -31.75 32.34
N ARG A 394 -11.26 -32.96 32.50
CA ARG A 394 -10.92 -33.83 33.63
C ARG A 394 -9.47 -34.34 33.57
N VAL A 395 -8.93 -34.60 32.38
CA VAL A 395 -7.50 -34.96 32.20
C VAL A 395 -6.61 -33.82 32.66
N VAL A 396 -6.93 -32.57 32.29
CA VAL A 396 -6.20 -31.38 32.75
C VAL A 396 -6.28 -31.25 34.27
N ALA A 397 -7.49 -31.34 34.84
CA ALA A 397 -7.70 -31.22 36.29
C ALA A 397 -6.94 -32.29 37.09
N GLU A 398 -6.93 -33.55 36.62
CA GLU A 398 -6.19 -34.65 37.24
C GLU A 398 -4.67 -34.40 37.21
N ALA A 399 -4.14 -33.88 36.10
CA ALA A 399 -2.74 -33.53 35.97
C ALA A 399 -2.34 -32.37 36.90
N GLU A 400 -3.20 -31.35 37.01
CA GLU A 400 -3.02 -30.22 37.94
C GLU A 400 -3.04 -30.68 39.41
N GLU A 401 -3.99 -31.53 39.80
CA GLU A 401 -4.08 -32.08 41.16
C GLU A 401 -2.83 -32.87 41.54
N LYS A 402 -2.25 -33.59 40.58
CA LYS A 402 -1.00 -34.35 40.75
C LYS A 402 0.27 -33.53 40.54
N ASN A 403 0.14 -32.27 40.11
CA ASN A 403 1.26 -31.39 39.77
C ASN A 403 2.23 -32.02 38.74
N VAL A 404 1.67 -32.64 37.69
CA VAL A 404 2.39 -33.25 36.55
C VAL A 404 1.84 -32.71 35.22
N ASN A 405 2.53 -32.95 34.09
CA ASN A 405 1.98 -32.57 32.78
C ASN A 405 0.87 -33.57 32.37
N ILE A 406 -0.03 -33.14 31.48
CA ILE A 406 -1.08 -34.02 30.95
C ILE A 406 -0.54 -35.25 30.20
N CYS A 407 0.69 -35.19 29.68
CA CYS A 407 1.35 -36.31 29.01
C CYS A 407 1.98 -37.32 29.98
N ASP A 408 2.16 -36.95 31.25
CA ASP A 408 2.80 -37.78 32.28
C ASP A 408 1.78 -38.70 32.97
N LEU A 409 0.48 -38.49 32.73
CA LEU A 409 -0.58 -39.39 33.19
C LEU A 409 -0.48 -40.76 32.50
N THR A 410 -0.48 -41.81 33.31
CA THR A 410 -0.44 -43.19 32.83
C THR A 410 -1.72 -43.57 32.09
N LEU A 411 -1.65 -44.59 31.23
CA LEU A 411 -2.84 -45.09 30.54
C LEU A 411 -3.92 -45.59 31.52
N GLU A 412 -3.52 -46.13 32.67
CA GLU A 412 -4.46 -46.56 33.71
C GLU A 412 -5.22 -45.38 34.32
N GLU A 413 -4.51 -44.28 34.62
CA GLU A 413 -5.12 -43.04 35.10
C GLU A 413 -6.05 -42.42 34.05
N LEU A 414 -5.64 -42.36 32.79
CA LEU A 414 -6.49 -41.89 31.70
C LEU A 414 -7.75 -42.78 31.56
N ARG A 415 -7.61 -44.11 31.65
CA ARG A 415 -8.73 -45.05 31.61
C ARG A 415 -9.69 -44.90 32.79
N SER A 416 -9.21 -44.49 33.96
CA SER A 416 -10.06 -44.16 35.10
C SER A 416 -10.98 -42.96 34.83
N ILE A 417 -10.55 -42.04 33.95
CA ILE A 417 -11.36 -40.90 33.50
C ILE A 417 -12.34 -41.33 32.40
N SER A 418 -11.89 -42.12 31.42
CA SER A 418 -12.72 -42.61 30.31
C SER A 418 -12.20 -43.93 29.72
N SER A 419 -13.10 -44.90 29.52
CA SER A 419 -12.78 -46.20 28.91
C SER A 419 -12.36 -46.14 27.44
N TYR A 420 -12.56 -44.99 26.77
CA TYR A 420 -12.17 -44.77 25.37
C TYR A 420 -10.65 -44.54 25.19
N PHE A 421 -9.87 -44.39 26.27
CA PHE A 421 -8.42 -44.26 26.18
C PHE A 421 -7.71 -45.60 25.94
N GLU A 422 -6.95 -45.65 24.86
CA GLU A 422 -6.11 -46.77 24.45
C GLU A 422 -4.64 -46.36 24.32
N VAL A 423 -3.75 -47.32 24.07
CA VAL A 423 -2.29 -47.09 23.98
C VAL A 423 -1.93 -46.05 22.90
N ASP A 424 -2.75 -45.91 21.86
CA ASP A 424 -2.57 -44.95 20.79
C ASP A 424 -2.76 -43.48 21.21
N VAL A 425 -3.30 -43.20 22.41
CA VAL A 425 -3.35 -41.84 22.99
C VAL A 425 -1.96 -41.21 23.11
N GLY A 426 -0.90 -42.02 23.24
CA GLY A 426 0.48 -41.53 23.26
C GLY A 426 0.88 -40.76 22.00
N ARG A 427 0.18 -40.94 20.87
CA ARG A 427 0.38 -40.15 19.65
C ARG A 427 -0.08 -38.70 19.78
N VAL A 428 -1.00 -38.41 20.71
CA VAL A 428 -1.50 -37.05 20.99
C VAL A 428 -0.38 -36.17 21.55
N TRP A 429 0.55 -36.74 22.32
CA TRP A 429 1.66 -36.04 22.98
C TRP A 429 2.80 -35.63 22.04
N ASN A 430 2.49 -35.37 20.78
CA ASN A 430 3.43 -34.98 19.76
C ASN A 430 2.92 -33.76 19.00
N TYR A 431 3.65 -32.65 19.09
CA TYR A 431 3.26 -31.39 18.45
C TYR A 431 3.16 -31.48 16.92
N GLU A 432 3.96 -32.33 16.27
CA GLU A 432 3.86 -32.55 14.83
C GLU A 432 2.55 -33.25 14.47
N ASN A 433 2.16 -34.28 15.22
CA ASN A 433 0.86 -34.92 15.06
C ASN A 433 -0.29 -33.95 15.33
N SER A 434 -0.11 -32.98 16.24
CA SER A 434 -1.08 -31.92 16.48
C SER A 434 -1.32 -31.10 15.22
N ILE A 435 -0.25 -30.52 14.69
CA ILE A 435 -0.27 -29.63 13.52
C ILE A 435 -0.76 -30.37 12.27
N GLU A 436 -0.38 -31.65 12.10
CA GLU A 436 -0.76 -32.44 10.94
C GLU A 436 -2.24 -32.87 10.91
N GLN A 437 -3.02 -32.63 11.97
CA GLN A 437 -4.48 -32.81 11.94
C GLN A 437 -5.18 -31.77 11.06
N TYR A 438 -4.59 -30.58 10.88
CA TYR A 438 -5.22 -29.44 10.22
C TYR A 438 -5.00 -29.44 8.69
N GLN A 439 -5.38 -30.55 8.04
CA GLN A 439 -5.18 -30.78 6.59
C GLN A 439 -6.24 -30.11 5.71
N ALA A 440 -7.39 -29.73 6.28
CA ALA A 440 -8.41 -28.98 5.56
C ALA A 440 -7.82 -27.68 5.00
N THR A 441 -8.32 -27.24 3.84
CA THR A 441 -7.83 -26.04 3.15
C THR A 441 -7.77 -24.83 4.08
N GLY A 442 -6.60 -24.21 4.16
CA GLY A 442 -6.35 -23.06 5.04
C GLY A 442 -5.81 -23.44 6.42
N GLY A 443 -5.73 -24.74 6.75
CA GLY A 443 -5.12 -25.21 7.99
C GLY A 443 -3.59 -25.15 8.02
N THR A 444 -3.01 -25.52 9.17
CA THR A 444 -1.57 -25.40 9.48
C THR A 444 -0.75 -26.66 9.17
N ALA A 445 -1.39 -27.77 8.74
CA ALA A 445 -0.67 -28.96 8.30
C ALA A 445 0.25 -28.65 7.12
N LYS A 446 1.36 -29.38 6.99
CA LYS A 446 2.40 -29.14 5.96
C LYS A 446 1.82 -29.14 4.55
N SER A 447 0.90 -30.07 4.27
CA SER A 447 0.20 -30.18 2.98
C SER A 447 -0.66 -28.94 2.66
N SER A 448 -1.39 -28.41 3.65
CA SER A 448 -2.20 -27.20 3.50
C SER A 448 -1.32 -25.95 3.34
N VAL A 449 -0.24 -25.83 4.11
CA VAL A 449 0.71 -24.70 4.01
C VAL A 449 1.42 -24.70 2.64
N LEU A 450 1.85 -25.86 2.13
CA LEU A 450 2.41 -25.98 0.78
C LEU A 450 1.39 -25.59 -0.30
N THR A 451 0.11 -25.93 -0.11
CA THR A 451 -0.96 -25.52 -1.02
C THR A 451 -1.09 -24.00 -1.06
N GLN A 452 -1.09 -23.33 0.10
CA GLN A 452 -1.13 -21.86 0.17
C GLN A 452 0.08 -21.21 -0.52
N ILE A 453 1.28 -21.73 -0.26
CA ILE A 453 2.52 -21.29 -0.92
C ILE A 453 2.41 -21.42 -2.45
N ASN A 454 1.90 -22.55 -2.94
CA ASN A 454 1.77 -22.79 -4.37
C ASN A 454 0.75 -21.85 -5.04
N ILE A 455 -0.36 -21.54 -4.37
CA ILE A 455 -1.34 -20.56 -4.87
C ILE A 455 -0.68 -19.18 -4.97
N LEU A 456 -0.03 -18.70 -3.90
CA LEU A 456 0.63 -17.40 -3.91
C LEU A 456 1.79 -17.32 -4.90
N LYS A 457 2.59 -18.38 -5.06
CA LYS A 457 3.64 -18.44 -6.11
C LYS A 457 3.07 -18.41 -7.51
N SER A 458 1.94 -19.08 -7.75
CA SER A 458 1.28 -19.07 -9.05
C SER A 458 0.72 -17.68 -9.36
N TRP A 459 0.14 -17.01 -8.35
CA TRP A 459 -0.29 -15.63 -8.45
C TRP A 459 0.88 -14.66 -8.72
N LEU A 460 1.98 -14.75 -7.97
CA LEU A 460 3.18 -13.92 -8.19
C LEU A 460 3.70 -14.05 -9.64
N LYS A 461 3.76 -15.27 -10.17
CA LYS A 461 4.15 -15.52 -11.57
C LYS A 461 3.19 -14.91 -12.60
N SER A 462 1.88 -14.90 -12.32
CA SER A 462 0.91 -14.30 -13.24
C SER A 462 1.09 -12.78 -13.32
N GLN A 463 1.50 -12.14 -12.21
CA GLN A 463 1.79 -10.70 -12.18
C GLN A 463 3.07 -10.35 -12.97
N ASP A 464 4.09 -11.20 -12.96
CA ASP A 464 5.32 -11.01 -13.75
C ASP A 464 5.06 -11.04 -15.28
N GLY A 465 4.03 -11.79 -15.70
CA GLY A 465 3.60 -11.87 -17.10
C GLY A 465 2.89 -10.59 -17.58
N GLU A 466 2.10 -9.97 -16.70
CA GLU A 466 1.42 -8.70 -16.98
C GLU A 466 2.40 -7.51 -16.99
N GLU A 467 3.42 -7.49 -16.12
CA GLU A 467 4.47 -6.46 -16.14
C GLU A 467 5.28 -6.44 -17.45
N LYS A 468 5.52 -7.61 -18.07
CA LYS A 468 6.18 -7.69 -19.39
C LYS A 468 5.29 -7.29 -20.56
N ALA A 469 3.96 -7.32 -20.40
CA ALA A 469 3.01 -6.89 -21.41
C ALA A 469 2.68 -5.39 -21.36
N CYS A 470 2.86 -4.75 -20.18
CA CYS A 470 2.58 -3.33 -19.95
C CYS A 470 3.82 -2.41 -20.00
N GLN A 471 5.01 -2.91 -20.34
CA GLN A 471 6.15 -2.03 -20.66
C GLN A 471 6.01 -1.53 -22.10
N PRO A 472 5.98 -0.21 -22.35
CA PRO A 472 6.07 0.31 -23.70
C PRO A 472 7.44 -0.06 -24.29
N ASN A 473 7.44 -0.61 -25.50
CA ASN A 473 8.66 -0.79 -26.30
C ASN A 473 9.36 0.54 -26.57
#